data_AF-A0A973J4R4-F1
#
_entry.id   AF-A0A973J4R4-F1
#
_cell.length_a   1.000
_cell.length_b   1.000
_cell.length_c   1.000
_cell.angle_alpha   90.00
_cell.angle_beta   90.00
_cell.angle_gamma   90.00
#
_symmetry.space_group_name_H-M   'P 1'
#
loop_
_entity.id
_entity.type
_entity.pdbx_description
1 polymer ?
#
loop_
_entity_poly.entity_id
_entity_poly.type
_entity_poly.pdbx_seq_one_letter_code
_entity_poly.pdbx_strand_id
1 'polypeptide(L)'
;MERLFIRAGKRALEMIRDGGFRLDRVTTYVGPAVGPRWLVASGVDLTLLRNGKLGSKSRPVLLTGASAGAWRFAAWLQPEPEKSYRRLLDAYIGIPFDRRSTPSSLRSSLQEVINDYLEDDAIPFALGHDHYRLAVTTARARNFAASETPWVQKCGLALCYALNRINRRHLFRFFERVVFYSGPRPPQFCLRP
;
A
#
# COMPACT_ATOMS: atom_id res chain seq x y z
N MET A 1 -27.43 5.44 -21.15
CA MET A 1 -26.21 4.70 -20.74
C MET A 1 -25.74 5.28 -19.40
N GLU A 2 -26.02 4.59 -18.29
CA GLU A 2 -25.44 4.97 -17.00
C GLU A 2 -23.94 4.63 -17.03
N ARG A 3 -23.09 5.66 -16.94
CA ARG A 3 -21.62 5.55 -17.12
C ARG A 3 -20.87 5.19 -15.82
N LEU A 4 -21.58 5.01 -14.70
CA LEU A 4 -21.00 4.75 -13.38
C LEU A 4 -21.80 3.70 -12.63
N PHE A 5 -21.15 2.56 -12.31
CA PHE A 5 -21.72 1.53 -11.44
C PHE A 5 -21.01 1.53 -10.09
N ILE A 6 -21.73 1.88 -9.03
CA ILE A 6 -21.21 1.86 -7.65
C ILE A 6 -21.59 0.52 -7.02
N ARG A 7 -20.60 -0.24 -6.55
CA ARG A 7 -20.81 -1.51 -5.86
C ARG A 7 -20.38 -1.38 -4.40
N ALA A 8 -21.21 -1.89 -3.50
CA ALA A 8 -20.92 -1.95 -2.07
C ALA A 8 -21.22 -3.36 -1.55
N GLY A 9 -20.43 -3.84 -0.58
CA GLY A 9 -20.75 -5.09 0.12
C GLY A 9 -22.03 -4.93 0.94
N LYS A 10 -22.72 -6.05 1.23
CA LYS A 10 -24.04 -6.07 1.90
C LYS A 10 -24.14 -5.10 3.09
N ARG A 11 -23.21 -5.22 4.05
CA ARG A 11 -23.18 -4.36 5.25
C ARG A 11 -22.95 -2.88 4.94
N ALA A 12 -22.05 -2.57 4.00
CA ALA A 12 -21.77 -1.19 3.62
C ALA A 12 -22.98 -0.58 2.89
N LEU A 13 -23.65 -1.36 2.03
CA LEU A 13 -24.85 -0.93 1.32
C LEU A 13 -26.00 -0.62 2.30
N GLU A 14 -26.22 -1.48 3.29
CA GLU A 14 -27.20 -1.24 4.37
C GLU A 14 -26.89 0.07 5.11
N MET A 15 -25.65 0.27 5.55
CA MET A 15 -25.24 1.50 6.25
C MET A 15 -25.40 2.77 5.40
N ILE A 16 -25.11 2.69 4.10
CA ILE A 16 -25.24 3.82 3.17
C ILE A 16 -26.71 4.15 2.92
N ARG A 17 -27.58 3.13 2.80
CA ARG A 17 -29.03 3.31 2.63
C ARG A 17 -29.71 3.87 3.88
N ASP A 18 -29.23 3.50 5.06
CA ASP A 18 -29.81 3.89 6.35
C ASP A 18 -29.44 5.33 6.77
N GLY A 19 -28.27 5.85 6.37
CA GLY A 19 -27.82 7.16 6.83
C GLY A 19 -26.77 7.86 5.97
N GLY A 20 -26.67 7.49 4.69
CA GLY A 20 -25.71 8.04 3.74
C GLY A 20 -24.26 7.54 3.94
N PHE A 21 -23.37 8.04 3.09
CA PHE A 21 -21.94 7.79 3.20
C PHE A 21 -21.25 8.91 3.96
N ARG A 22 -20.60 8.58 5.08
CA ARG A 22 -19.81 9.52 5.87
C ARG A 22 -18.39 8.98 6.01
N LEU A 23 -17.40 9.86 5.82
CA LEU A 23 -15.98 9.51 5.89
C LEU A 23 -15.56 9.07 7.30
N ASP A 24 -16.27 9.48 8.35
CA ASP A 24 -16.00 9.08 9.74
C ASP A 24 -16.27 7.58 10.02
N ARG A 25 -17.07 6.93 9.17
CA ARG A 25 -17.32 5.48 9.21
C ARG A 25 -16.19 4.67 8.59
N VAL A 26 -15.28 5.30 7.85
CA VAL A 26 -14.13 4.63 7.24
C VAL A 26 -13.09 4.32 8.32
N THR A 27 -12.77 3.04 8.45
CA THR A 27 -11.80 2.53 9.45
C THR A 27 -10.53 2.01 8.81
N THR A 28 -10.55 1.76 7.51
CA THR A 28 -9.41 1.25 6.77
C THR A 28 -9.42 1.85 5.38
N TYR A 29 -8.27 2.36 4.95
CA TYR A 29 -8.05 2.81 3.59
C TYR A 29 -6.96 1.96 2.95
N VAL A 30 -7.26 1.38 1.79
CA VAL A 30 -6.40 0.37 1.15
C VAL A 30 -5.70 0.97 -0.07
N GLY A 31 -4.36 0.89 -0.09
CA GLY A 31 -3.48 1.32 -1.17
C GLY A 31 -2.82 0.10 -1.82
N PRO A 32 -3.41 -0.49 -2.87
CA PRO A 32 -2.87 -1.70 -3.48
C PRO A 32 -1.56 -1.44 -4.26
N ALA A 33 -0.72 -2.47 -4.37
CA ALA A 33 0.46 -2.44 -5.24
C ALA A 33 0.03 -2.54 -6.70
N VAL A 34 -0.15 -1.39 -7.36
CA VAL A 34 -0.63 -1.33 -8.76
C VAL A 34 0.36 -0.70 -9.74
N GLY A 35 1.61 -0.50 -9.31
CA GLY A 35 2.61 0.28 -10.06
C GLY A 35 2.13 1.71 -10.28
N PRO A 36 2.50 2.40 -11.39
CA PRO A 36 2.20 3.82 -11.61
C PRO A 36 0.69 4.16 -11.64
N ARG A 37 -0.19 3.16 -11.69
CA ARG A 37 -1.65 3.37 -11.62
C ARG A 37 -2.12 4.03 -10.32
N TRP A 38 -1.31 4.00 -9.25
CA TRP A 38 -1.63 4.71 -8.01
C TRP A 38 -1.72 6.23 -8.20
N LEU A 39 -1.03 6.78 -9.21
CA LEU A 39 -1.05 8.22 -9.53
C LEU A 39 -2.46 8.75 -9.77
N VAL A 40 -3.38 7.92 -10.29
CA VAL A 40 -4.80 8.29 -10.47
C VAL A 40 -5.48 8.60 -9.13
N ALA A 41 -5.07 7.93 -8.05
CA ALA A 41 -5.64 8.16 -6.73
C ALA A 41 -5.08 9.41 -6.02
N SER A 42 -4.07 10.08 -6.60
CA SER A 42 -3.45 11.28 -6.02
C SER A 42 -4.42 12.43 -5.77
N GLY A 43 -5.35 12.68 -6.68
CA GLY A 43 -6.36 13.72 -6.52
C GLY A 43 -7.30 13.47 -5.34
N VAL A 44 -7.70 12.20 -5.16
CA VAL A 44 -8.51 11.77 -4.01
C VAL A 44 -7.72 11.93 -2.72
N ASP A 45 -6.47 11.46 -2.71
CA ASP A 45 -5.63 11.51 -1.52
C ASP A 45 -5.36 12.95 -1.06
N LEU A 46 -4.97 13.84 -1.98
CA LEU A 46 -4.76 15.26 -1.69
C LEU A 46 -6.03 15.94 -1.20
N THR A 47 -7.20 15.57 -1.75
CA THR A 47 -8.49 16.08 -1.30
C THR A 47 -8.81 15.62 0.13
N LEU A 48 -8.52 14.36 0.47
CA LEU A 48 -8.71 13.84 1.82
C LEU A 48 -7.75 14.48 2.82
N LEU A 49 -6.48 14.66 2.44
CA LEU A 49 -5.46 15.34 3.25
C LEU A 49 -5.84 16.79 3.55
N ARG A 50 -6.18 17.58 2.52
CA ARG A 50 -6.56 19.00 2.68
C ARG A 50 -7.78 19.21 3.56
N ASN A 51 -8.77 18.33 3.42
CA ASN A 51 -9.99 18.45 4.20
C ASN A 51 -9.83 17.92 5.63
N GLY A 52 -8.87 17.02 5.88
CA GLY A 52 -8.68 16.37 7.19
C GLY A 52 -9.87 15.52 7.62
N LYS A 53 -10.64 14.95 6.68
CA LYS A 53 -11.96 14.33 6.95
C LYS A 53 -12.00 12.80 6.91
N LEU A 54 -10.88 12.10 6.70
CA LEU A 54 -10.91 10.63 6.63
C LEU A 54 -10.94 10.01 8.03
N GLY A 55 -12.01 9.31 8.39
CA GLY A 55 -12.14 8.62 9.68
C GLY A 55 -12.68 9.47 10.82
N SER A 56 -12.98 8.79 11.93
CA SER A 56 -13.46 9.41 13.16
C SER A 56 -12.30 9.81 14.06
N LYS A 57 -12.46 10.87 14.87
CA LYS A 57 -11.50 11.22 15.92
C LYS A 57 -11.43 10.22 17.08
N SER A 58 -12.42 9.34 17.20
CA SER A 58 -12.50 8.35 18.29
C SER A 58 -11.64 7.11 18.09
N ARG A 59 -11.12 6.87 16.87
CA ARG A 59 -10.26 5.72 16.57
C ARG A 59 -9.35 6.00 15.37
N PRO A 60 -8.09 5.56 15.40
CA PRO A 60 -7.21 5.71 14.26
C PRO A 60 -7.73 4.97 13.02
N VAL A 61 -7.55 5.55 11.84
CA VAL A 61 -7.78 4.86 10.56
C VAL A 61 -6.55 4.04 10.19
N LEU A 62 -6.77 2.79 9.83
CA LEU A 62 -5.71 1.94 9.30
C LEU A 62 -5.48 2.24 7.82
N LEU A 63 -4.35 2.85 7.49
CA LEU A 63 -3.82 2.97 6.14
C LEU A 63 -3.03 1.69 5.83
N THR A 64 -3.53 0.84 4.94
CA THR A 64 -2.88 -0.43 4.61
C THR A 64 -2.50 -0.47 3.15
N GLY A 65 -1.24 -0.77 2.84
CA GLY A 65 -0.78 -0.81 1.46
C GLY A 65 0.42 -1.69 1.22
N ALA A 66 0.78 -1.80 -0.05
CA ALA A 66 1.96 -2.50 -0.52
C ALA A 66 2.64 -1.68 -1.62
N SER A 67 3.98 -1.73 -1.69
CA SER A 67 4.76 -0.97 -2.69
C SER A 67 4.35 0.51 -2.69
N ALA A 68 4.12 1.12 -3.86
CA ALA A 68 3.73 2.53 -3.98
C ALA A 68 2.46 2.90 -3.18
N GLY A 69 1.54 1.94 -2.96
CA GLY A 69 0.38 2.15 -2.10
C GLY A 69 0.73 2.27 -0.61
N ALA A 70 1.83 1.67 -0.16
CA ALA A 70 2.38 1.90 1.18
C ALA A 70 3.14 3.23 1.24
N TRP A 71 3.91 3.58 0.20
CA TRP A 71 4.67 4.84 0.17
C TRP A 71 3.78 6.07 0.23
N ARG A 72 2.70 6.08 -0.56
CA ARG A 72 1.74 7.18 -0.53
C ARG A 72 1.12 7.36 0.87
N PHE A 73 0.90 6.26 1.60
CA PHE A 73 0.38 6.33 2.95
C PHE A 73 1.46 6.71 3.97
N ALA A 74 2.71 6.29 3.80
CA ALA A 74 3.81 6.79 4.63
C ALA A 74 3.91 8.33 4.55
N ALA A 75 3.69 8.91 3.36
CA ALA A 75 3.63 10.36 3.18
C ALA A 75 2.48 11.02 3.98
N TRP A 76 1.34 10.34 4.17
CA TRP A 76 0.23 10.87 4.98
C TRP A 76 0.56 10.98 6.46
N LEU A 77 1.50 10.18 6.95
CA LEU A 77 1.88 10.18 8.37
C LEU A 77 2.96 11.23 8.68
N GLN A 78 3.45 11.97 7.68
CA GLN A 78 4.46 13.01 7.87
C GLN A 78 3.85 14.29 8.48
N PRO A 79 4.64 15.12 9.19
CA PRO A 79 4.16 16.39 9.77
C PRO A 79 3.55 17.36 8.74
N GLU A 80 4.11 17.42 7.54
CA GLU A 80 3.58 18.20 6.40
C GLU A 80 3.06 17.26 5.30
N PRO A 81 1.94 16.55 5.52
CA PRO A 81 1.59 15.39 4.71
C PRO A 81 1.28 15.73 3.25
N GLU A 82 0.68 16.90 2.97
CA GLU A 82 0.47 17.34 1.58
C GLU A 82 1.79 17.60 0.86
N LYS A 83 2.77 18.21 1.54
CA LYS A 83 4.08 18.52 0.99
C LYS A 83 4.87 17.24 0.72
N SER A 84 4.93 16.33 1.69
CA SER A 84 5.55 15.01 1.52
C SER A 84 4.86 14.21 0.41
N TYR A 85 3.53 14.25 0.31
CA TYR A 85 2.81 13.54 -0.74
C TYR A 85 3.15 14.08 -2.14
N ARG A 86 3.26 15.41 -2.29
CA ARG A 86 3.68 16.03 -3.57
C ARG A 86 5.13 15.70 -3.92
N ARG A 87 6.06 15.75 -2.94
CA ARG A 87 7.45 15.31 -3.15
C ARG A 87 7.52 13.87 -3.63
N LEU A 88 6.74 12.97 -3.03
CA LEU A 88 6.63 11.58 -3.50
C LEU A 88 6.12 11.51 -4.95
N LEU A 89 5.09 12.29 -5.31
CA LEU A 89 4.58 12.30 -6.69
C LEU A 89 5.68 12.72 -7.67
N ASP A 90 6.36 13.83 -7.39
CA ASP A 90 7.40 14.38 -8.25
C ASP A 90 8.57 13.40 -8.39
N ALA A 91 9.07 12.85 -7.28
CA ALA A 91 10.15 11.87 -7.27
C ALA A 91 9.75 10.57 -7.98
N TYR A 92 8.54 10.06 -7.73
CA TYR A 92 8.05 8.82 -8.36
C TYR A 92 7.87 8.97 -9.87
N ILE A 93 7.37 10.11 -10.34
CA ILE A 93 7.22 10.40 -11.78
C ILE A 93 8.60 10.56 -12.43
N GLY A 94 9.57 11.11 -11.70
CA GLY A 94 10.94 11.33 -12.14
C GLY A 94 11.83 10.09 -12.20
N ILE A 95 11.36 8.91 -11.80
CA ILE A 95 12.18 7.69 -11.81
C ILE A 95 12.70 7.40 -13.23
N PRO A 96 14.03 7.33 -13.44
CA PRO A 96 14.60 7.08 -14.75
C PRO A 96 14.47 5.61 -15.14
N PHE A 97 13.38 5.25 -15.82
CA PHE A 97 13.23 3.96 -16.46
C PHE A 97 13.86 3.97 -17.86
N ASP A 98 15.09 3.46 -17.96
CA ASP A 98 15.86 3.26 -19.20
C ASP A 98 15.88 1.76 -19.56
N ARG A 99 15.98 1.45 -20.86
CA ARG A 99 16.27 0.09 -21.36
C ARG A 99 17.59 -0.49 -20.84
N ARG A 100 18.54 0.35 -20.43
CA ARG A 100 19.83 -0.06 -19.83
C ARG A 100 19.78 -0.15 -18.30
N SER A 101 18.65 0.20 -17.67
CA SER A 101 18.51 0.12 -16.22
C SER A 101 18.73 -1.31 -15.74
N THR A 102 19.57 -1.46 -14.72
CA THR A 102 19.85 -2.74 -14.07
C THR A 102 18.98 -2.87 -12.81
N PRO A 103 18.81 -4.09 -12.26
CA PRO A 103 18.13 -4.25 -10.97
C PRO A 103 18.75 -3.43 -9.85
N SER A 104 20.08 -3.26 -9.85
CA SER A 104 20.79 -2.42 -8.88
C SER A 104 20.50 -0.94 -9.06
N SER A 105 20.54 -0.42 -10.30
CA SER A 105 20.25 1.00 -10.54
C SER A 105 18.80 1.34 -10.19
N LEU A 106 17.86 0.47 -10.53
CA LEU A 106 16.44 0.65 -10.17
C LEU A 106 16.26 0.63 -8.65
N ARG A 107 16.93 -0.27 -7.94
CA ARG A 107 16.89 -0.31 -6.47
C ARG A 107 17.37 1.02 -5.89
N SER A 108 18.48 1.56 -6.37
CA SER A 108 18.99 2.86 -5.92
C SER A 108 17.99 3.98 -6.18
N SER A 109 17.42 4.08 -7.39
CA SER A 109 16.43 5.11 -7.69
C SER A 109 15.16 4.99 -6.83
N LEU A 110 14.70 3.77 -6.53
CA LEU A 110 13.55 3.59 -5.63
C LEU A 110 13.87 4.00 -4.18
N GLN A 111 15.13 3.82 -3.75
CA GLN A 111 15.58 4.28 -2.44
C GLN A 111 15.69 5.81 -2.38
N GLU A 112 16.21 6.44 -3.44
CA GLU A 112 16.23 7.90 -3.59
C GLU A 112 14.81 8.48 -3.49
N VAL A 113 13.83 7.90 -4.20
CA VAL A 113 12.42 8.32 -4.10
C VAL A 113 11.90 8.25 -2.67
N ILE A 114 12.24 7.21 -1.91
CA ILE A 114 11.80 7.10 -0.51
C ILE A 114 12.43 8.21 0.33
N ASN A 115 13.72 8.44 0.17
CA ASN A 115 14.47 9.45 0.91
C ASN A 115 14.05 10.89 0.56
N ASP A 116 13.51 11.13 -0.64
CA ASP A 116 13.09 12.46 -1.08
C ASP A 116 11.86 12.99 -0.34
N TYR A 117 10.96 12.12 0.15
CA TYR A 117 9.73 12.55 0.83
C TYR A 117 9.65 12.13 2.31
N LEU A 118 10.47 11.17 2.72
CA LEU A 118 10.49 10.64 4.08
C LEU A 118 11.77 11.12 4.78
N GLU A 119 11.61 12.06 5.71
CA GLU A 119 12.73 12.58 6.50
C GLU A 119 12.90 11.71 7.75
N ASP A 120 14.15 11.37 8.12
CA ASP A 120 14.43 10.43 9.22
C ASP A 120 13.91 10.93 10.58
N ASP A 121 13.95 12.24 10.80
CA ASP A 121 13.44 12.93 11.99
C ASP A 121 11.91 12.91 12.07
N ALA A 122 11.22 12.73 10.95
CA ALA A 122 9.76 12.60 10.87
C ALA A 122 9.26 11.19 11.20
N ILE A 123 10.15 10.16 11.21
CA ILE A 123 9.76 8.76 11.46
C ILE A 123 9.10 8.57 12.84
N PRO A 124 9.65 9.08 13.97
CA PRO A 124 8.99 8.96 15.27
C PRO A 124 7.59 9.57 15.30
N PHE A 125 7.39 10.71 14.64
CA PHE A 125 6.08 11.36 14.53
C PHE A 125 5.11 10.50 13.71
N ALA A 126 5.58 9.93 12.60
CA ALA A 126 4.78 9.02 11.79
C ALA A 126 4.37 7.77 12.57
N LEU A 127 5.28 7.15 13.33
CA LEU A 127 4.95 5.98 14.16
C LEU A 127 4.01 6.33 15.32
N GLY A 128 4.15 7.54 15.87
CA GLY A 128 3.32 8.08 16.94
C GLY A 128 1.96 8.64 16.51
N HIS A 129 1.68 8.72 15.21
CA HIS A 129 0.52 9.44 14.68
C HIS A 129 -0.82 9.01 15.30
N ASP A 130 -1.59 9.97 15.83
CA ASP A 130 -2.80 9.69 16.60
C ASP A 130 -3.99 9.27 15.73
N HIS A 131 -4.13 9.90 14.55
CA HIS A 131 -5.27 9.71 13.67
C HIS A 131 -5.11 8.60 12.62
N TYR A 132 -3.87 8.28 12.21
CA TYR A 132 -3.58 7.28 11.18
C TYR A 132 -2.58 6.24 11.69
N ARG A 133 -2.77 4.98 11.30
CA ARG A 133 -1.81 3.89 11.50
C ARG A 133 -1.45 3.27 10.17
N LEU A 134 -0.20 2.87 9.99
CA LEU A 134 0.28 2.30 8.75
C LEU A 134 0.45 0.78 8.89
N ALA A 135 -0.04 0.02 7.90
CA ALA A 135 0.29 -1.38 7.70
C ALA A 135 0.87 -1.59 6.30
N VAL A 136 2.12 -2.05 6.24
CA VAL A 136 2.82 -2.37 5.01
C VAL A 136 2.79 -3.88 4.80
N THR A 137 2.11 -4.31 3.75
CA THR A 137 2.05 -5.71 3.34
C THR A 137 3.16 -6.00 2.33
N THR A 138 3.94 -7.04 2.60
CA THR A 138 4.99 -7.56 1.72
C THR A 138 4.78 -9.05 1.45
N ALA A 139 5.45 -9.55 0.42
CA ALA A 139 5.45 -10.97 0.08
C ALA A 139 6.90 -11.47 0.11
N ARG A 140 7.26 -12.21 1.17
CA ARG A 140 8.57 -12.85 1.30
C ARG A 140 8.61 -14.08 0.39
N ALA A 141 9.50 -14.07 -0.60
CA ALA A 141 9.76 -15.26 -1.40
C ALA A 141 10.38 -16.37 -0.55
N ARG A 142 10.05 -17.63 -0.87
CA ARG A 142 10.53 -18.84 -0.17
C ARG A 142 11.03 -19.88 -1.18
N ASN A 143 11.87 -20.80 -0.70
CA ASN A 143 12.34 -21.95 -1.45
C ASN A 143 12.95 -21.53 -2.81
N PHE A 144 12.61 -22.22 -3.90
CA PHE A 144 13.13 -21.90 -5.23
C PHE A 144 12.84 -20.47 -5.69
N ALA A 145 11.70 -19.87 -5.28
CA ALA A 145 11.37 -18.50 -5.64
C ALA A 145 12.26 -17.45 -4.91
N ALA A 146 12.94 -17.85 -3.82
CA ALA A 146 13.87 -17.00 -3.07
C ALA A 146 15.33 -17.12 -3.54
N SER A 147 15.61 -17.99 -4.53
CA SER A 147 16.97 -18.18 -5.03
C SER A 147 17.49 -16.93 -5.74
N GLU A 148 18.73 -16.54 -5.43
CA GLU A 148 19.46 -15.49 -6.16
C GLU A 148 19.98 -15.99 -7.52
N THR A 149 20.05 -17.31 -7.74
CA THR A 149 20.38 -17.89 -9.04
C THR A 149 19.21 -17.72 -10.01
N PRO A 150 19.36 -16.96 -11.13
CA PRO A 150 18.22 -16.54 -11.95
C PRO A 150 17.39 -17.67 -12.55
N TRP A 151 18.02 -18.76 -12.98
CA TRP A 151 17.30 -19.88 -13.58
C TRP A 151 16.50 -20.68 -12.53
N VAL A 152 17.06 -20.88 -11.34
CA VAL A 152 16.35 -21.51 -10.20
C VAL A 152 15.14 -20.67 -9.81
N GLN A 153 15.32 -19.35 -9.73
CA GLN A 153 14.24 -18.41 -9.44
C GLN A 153 13.13 -18.49 -10.49
N LYS A 154 13.48 -18.46 -11.78
CA LYS A 154 12.52 -18.60 -12.90
C LYS A 154 11.76 -19.92 -12.84
N CYS A 155 12.44 -21.04 -12.57
CA CYS A 155 11.79 -22.34 -12.39
C CYS A 155 10.84 -22.33 -11.18
N GLY A 156 11.25 -21.73 -10.06
CA GLY A 156 10.40 -21.55 -8.88
C GLY A 156 9.14 -20.74 -9.17
N LEU A 157 9.27 -19.64 -9.92
CA LEU A 157 8.15 -18.80 -10.34
C LEU A 157 7.23 -19.52 -11.35
N ALA A 158 7.78 -20.27 -12.30
CA ALA A 158 7.00 -21.06 -13.25
C ALA A 158 6.19 -22.16 -12.54
N LEU A 159 6.82 -22.87 -11.59
CA LEU A 159 6.14 -23.86 -10.76
C LEU A 159 5.06 -23.22 -9.88
N CYS A 160 5.35 -22.05 -9.29
CA CYS A 160 4.37 -21.28 -8.54
C CYS A 160 3.15 -20.92 -9.40
N TYR A 161 3.37 -20.45 -10.63
CA TYR A 161 2.32 -20.12 -11.58
C TYR A 161 1.46 -21.35 -11.91
N ALA A 162 2.09 -22.49 -12.24
CA ALA A 162 1.39 -23.73 -12.55
C ALA A 162 0.53 -24.22 -11.38
N LEU A 163 1.08 -24.25 -10.17
CA LEU A 163 0.36 -24.69 -8.98
C LEU A 163 -0.75 -23.72 -8.57
N ASN A 164 -0.55 -22.41 -8.73
CA ASN A 164 -1.60 -21.42 -8.50
C ASN A 164 -2.81 -21.61 -9.44
N ARG A 165 -2.54 -22.02 -10.69
CA ARG A 165 -3.59 -22.31 -11.68
C ARG A 165 -4.43 -23.53 -11.30
N ILE A 166 -3.83 -24.51 -10.62
CA ILE A 166 -4.55 -25.67 -10.05
C ILE A 166 -5.34 -25.23 -8.81
N ASN A 167 -4.65 -24.62 -7.84
CA ASN A 167 -5.27 -24.09 -6.63
C ASN A 167 -4.42 -22.98 -6.00
N ARG A 168 -5.05 -21.82 -5.78
CA ARG A 168 -4.41 -20.67 -5.11
C ARG A 168 -3.83 -20.99 -3.73
N ARG A 169 -4.33 -22.05 -3.06
CA ARG A 169 -3.76 -22.50 -1.79
C ARG A 169 -2.28 -22.86 -1.93
N HIS A 170 -1.77 -23.28 -3.10
CA HIS A 170 -0.34 -23.62 -3.21
C HIS A 170 0.60 -22.41 -3.18
N LEU A 171 0.10 -21.17 -3.28
CA LEU A 171 0.93 -19.96 -3.22
C LEU A 171 1.74 -19.85 -1.92
N PHE A 172 1.24 -20.35 -0.79
CA PHE A 172 1.96 -20.28 0.50
C PHE A 172 3.29 -21.03 0.49
N ARG A 173 3.48 -21.98 -0.46
CA ARG A 173 4.73 -22.73 -0.64
C ARG A 173 5.85 -21.87 -1.25
N PHE A 174 5.50 -20.77 -1.92
CA PHE A 174 6.43 -19.91 -2.64
C PHE A 174 6.52 -18.51 -2.04
N PHE A 175 5.43 -18.03 -1.44
CA PHE A 175 5.35 -16.70 -0.87
C PHE A 175 4.68 -16.71 0.48
N GLU A 176 5.23 -15.93 1.39
CA GLU A 176 4.67 -15.69 2.71
C GLU A 176 4.31 -14.23 2.88
N ARG A 177 3.08 -13.97 3.31
CA ARG A 177 2.63 -12.61 3.61
C ARG A 177 3.27 -12.15 4.91
N VAL A 178 4.07 -11.10 4.85
CA VAL A 178 4.63 -10.42 6.02
C VAL A 178 3.98 -9.04 6.10
N VAL A 179 3.57 -8.63 7.30
CA VAL A 179 2.91 -7.33 7.51
C VAL A 179 3.67 -6.59 8.60
N PHE A 180 4.29 -5.48 8.23
CA PHE A 180 4.82 -4.51 9.18
C PHE A 180 3.69 -3.54 9.51
N TYR A 181 3.48 -3.23 10.79
CA TYR A 181 2.39 -2.32 11.18
C TYR A 181 2.79 -1.45 12.36
N SER A 182 2.19 -0.26 12.45
CA SER A 182 2.28 0.62 13.62
C SER A 182 1.06 0.47 14.53
N GLY A 183 1.30 0.50 15.84
CA GLY A 183 0.26 0.43 16.88
C GLY A 183 0.28 -0.87 17.70
N PRO A 184 -0.53 -0.94 18.76
CA PRO A 184 -0.42 -1.98 19.79
C PRO A 184 -1.02 -3.33 19.40
N ARG A 185 -1.81 -3.38 18.32
CA ARG A 185 -2.52 -4.60 17.89
C ARG A 185 -2.31 -4.83 16.39
N PRO A 186 -2.14 -6.10 15.96
CA PRO A 186 -2.07 -6.41 14.54
C PRO A 186 -3.39 -6.04 13.84
N PRO A 187 -3.33 -5.65 12.55
CA PRO A 187 -4.52 -5.44 11.74
C PRO A 187 -5.44 -6.67 11.74
N GLN A 188 -6.76 -6.45 11.76
CA GLN A 188 -7.74 -7.54 11.85
C GLN A 188 -7.60 -8.57 10.71
N PHE A 189 -7.20 -8.13 9.51
CA PHE A 189 -6.98 -9.03 8.37
C PHE A 189 -5.76 -9.95 8.55
N CYS A 190 -4.91 -9.72 9.54
CA CYS A 190 -3.82 -10.63 9.87
C CYS A 190 -4.29 -11.83 10.70
N LEU A 191 -5.42 -11.70 11.40
CA LEU A 191 -5.95 -12.72 12.32
C LEU A 191 -6.83 -13.77 11.61
N ARG A 192 -7.03 -13.65 10.30
CA ARG A 192 -7.83 -14.58 9.51
C ARG A 192 -6.97 -15.14 8.36
N PRO A 193 -7.00 -16.47 8.14
CA PRO A 193 -6.26 -17.12 7.06
C PRO A 193 -6.80 -16.78 5.66
#